data_AF-A0A0F9TTV4-F1
#
_entry.id   AF-A0A0F9TTV4-F1
#
_cell.length_a   1.000
_cell.length_b   1.000
_cell.length_c   1.000
_cell.angle_alpha   90.00
_cell.angle_beta   90.00
_cell.angle_gamma   90.00
#
_symmetry.space_group_name_H-M   'P 1'
#
loop_
_entity.id
_entity.type
_entity.pdbx_description
1 polymer ?
#
loop_
_entity_poly.entity_id
_entity_poly.type
_entity_poly.pdbx_seq_one_letter_code
_entity_poly.pdbx_strand_id
1 'polypeptide(L)'
;MKLGIGCIVESKYWDNPVKILNIKKIGSKVQVNIIDIKTGIIQEEILINPEDLIIKEVYQPHREYWHWAIESWRIQYYDFNEEQLAPIISNINIEPYQLEAVYEYILRPGPIRYLIAHDPGAGKTIIAGMVLKELEAKELLKKILILVPPGLIAKWQFELASKFSDNNYRRLTKEEWDVKSKELINPWMAYEKIIMSPYFALRKLDHLPETMKWDLVIIDEVHKFNNPKAKIYHNLISTIARKSRHLLLLTATPHDGHQEHFLTIIRYLIPNISLNQNDSETLGSIMIRRTKEELFHADGSPVFLPRKVKSQYLEMKFDESLIYKNLKNFIDQVFSTNKAIHLIKMVYQRRFSSSLAALKETLEKRLEFLREKA
;
A
#
# COMPACT_ATOMS: atom_id res chain seq x y z
N MET A 1 -34.43 47.36 -3.77
CA MET A 1 -33.90 45.99 -3.93
C MET A 1 -32.63 45.86 -3.10
N LYS A 2 -32.43 44.75 -2.38
CA LYS A 2 -31.20 44.55 -1.58
C LYS A 2 -30.13 43.91 -2.48
N LEU A 3 -28.95 44.54 -2.54
CA LEU A 3 -27.76 44.00 -3.18
C LEU A 3 -27.34 42.71 -2.46
N GLY A 4 -27.14 41.62 -3.20
CA GLY A 4 -26.84 40.31 -2.64
C GLY A 4 -25.96 39.46 -3.55
N ILE A 5 -25.42 38.37 -2.98
CA ILE A 5 -24.61 37.39 -3.72
C ILE A 5 -25.44 36.82 -4.88
N GLY A 6 -24.82 36.69 -6.04
CA GLY A 6 -25.42 36.20 -7.27
C GLY A 6 -26.11 37.26 -8.12
N CYS A 7 -26.38 38.46 -7.59
CA CYS A 7 -27.03 39.53 -8.35
C CYS A 7 -26.16 39.98 -9.53
N ILE A 8 -26.81 40.34 -10.64
CA ILE A 8 -26.17 40.96 -11.79
C ILE A 8 -26.30 42.47 -11.65
N VAL A 9 -25.16 43.15 -11.66
CA VAL A 9 -25.06 44.59 -11.45
C VAL A 9 -24.30 45.27 -12.58
N GLU A 10 -24.69 46.49 -12.88
CA GLU A 10 -23.94 47.41 -13.73
C GLU A 10 -23.41 48.57 -12.89
N SER A 11 -22.26 49.09 -13.28
CA SER A 11 -21.69 50.28 -12.68
C SER A 11 -20.83 51.01 -13.68
N LYS A 12 -20.57 52.30 -13.42
CA LYS A 12 -19.62 53.13 -14.18
C LYS A 12 -18.18 52.60 -14.16
N TYR A 13 -17.88 51.62 -13.30
CA TYR A 13 -16.56 51.02 -13.16
C TYR A 13 -16.32 49.85 -14.13
N TRP A 14 -17.35 49.34 -14.80
CA TRP A 14 -17.25 48.17 -15.67
C TRP A 14 -18.00 48.40 -16.97
N ASP A 15 -17.37 48.03 -18.08
CA ASP A 15 -17.97 48.16 -19.42
C ASP A 15 -19.07 47.12 -19.67
N ASN A 16 -19.11 46.03 -18.89
CA ASN A 16 -20.09 44.96 -18.99
C ASN A 16 -20.81 44.71 -17.66
N PRO A 17 -22.03 44.14 -17.70
CA PRO A 17 -22.70 43.65 -16.51
C PRO A 17 -21.87 42.58 -15.82
N VAL A 18 -21.77 42.67 -14.50
CA VAL A 18 -20.98 41.76 -13.68
C VAL A 18 -21.85 41.05 -12.65
N LYS A 19 -21.51 39.80 -12.36
CA LYS A 19 -22.20 39.00 -11.32
C LYS A 19 -21.42 39.08 -10.02
N ILE A 20 -22.11 39.39 -8.92
CA ILE A 20 -21.51 39.44 -7.59
C ILE A 20 -21.27 38.02 -7.08
N LEU A 21 -20.02 37.64 -6.88
CA LEU A 21 -19.62 36.36 -6.30
C LEU A 21 -19.59 36.43 -4.77
N ASN A 22 -19.14 37.56 -4.22
CA ASN A 22 -19.08 37.79 -2.79
C ASN A 22 -19.29 39.27 -2.48
N ILE A 23 -19.89 39.60 -1.34
CA ILE A 23 -20.07 40.96 -0.87
C ILE A 23 -19.84 41.06 0.64
N LYS A 24 -19.00 42.01 1.05
CA LYS A 24 -18.70 42.30 2.44
C LYS A 24 -18.87 43.80 2.69
N LYS A 25 -19.67 44.15 3.69
CA LYS A 25 -19.86 45.56 4.08
C LYS A 25 -18.68 46.02 4.94
N ILE A 26 -18.03 47.11 4.54
CA ILE A 26 -16.92 47.73 5.28
C ILE A 26 -17.31 49.20 5.52
N GLY A 27 -17.86 49.49 6.69
CA GLY A 27 -18.36 50.82 7.03
C GLY A 27 -19.49 51.28 6.09
N SER A 28 -19.25 52.39 5.37
CA SER A 28 -20.16 52.95 4.35
C SER A 28 -19.97 52.36 2.94
N LYS A 29 -18.91 51.57 2.71
CA LYS A 29 -18.58 50.96 1.42
C LYS A 29 -18.85 49.45 1.42
N VAL A 30 -18.88 48.87 0.23
CA VAL A 30 -18.95 47.42 0.03
C VAL A 30 -17.71 46.95 -0.71
N GLN A 31 -17.08 45.89 -0.20
CA GLN A 31 -16.07 45.12 -0.89
C GLN A 31 -16.79 44.01 -1.66
N VAL A 32 -16.58 43.95 -2.97
CA VAL A 32 -17.22 42.95 -3.83
C VAL A 32 -16.18 42.16 -4.62
N ASN A 33 -16.42 40.85 -4.74
CA ASN A 33 -15.78 40.02 -5.75
C ASN A 33 -16.79 39.80 -6.87
N ILE A 34 -16.37 40.02 -8.11
CA ILE A 34 -17.26 40.02 -9.26
C ILE A 34 -16.67 39.20 -10.41
N ILE A 35 -17.54 38.75 -11.30
CA ILE A 35 -17.16 38.15 -12.58
C ILE A 35 -17.87 38.89 -13.71
N ASP A 36 -17.12 39.33 -14.71
CA ASP A 36 -17.70 39.87 -15.94
C ASP A 36 -18.39 38.73 -16.70
N ILE A 37 -19.67 38.92 -17.01
CA ILE A 37 -20.51 37.88 -17.61
C ILE A 37 -20.11 37.58 -19.05
N LYS A 38 -19.52 38.55 -19.77
CA LYS A 38 -19.08 38.35 -21.17
C LYS A 38 -17.68 37.80 -21.26
N THR A 39 -16.76 38.31 -20.44
CA THR A 39 -15.34 37.97 -20.55
C THR A 39 -14.93 36.84 -19.61
N GLY A 40 -15.73 36.55 -18.57
CA GLY A 40 -15.42 35.55 -17.55
C GLY A 40 -14.28 35.97 -16.61
N ILE A 41 -13.79 37.21 -16.72
CA ILE A 41 -12.69 37.71 -15.90
C ILE A 41 -13.21 37.96 -14.49
N ILE A 42 -12.53 37.38 -13.51
CA ILE A 42 -12.80 37.57 -12.09
C ILE A 42 -11.97 38.75 -11.59
N GLN A 43 -12.63 39.67 -10.89
CA GLN A 43 -11.99 40.76 -10.19
C GLN A 43 -12.37 40.68 -8.71
N GLU A 44 -11.36 40.70 -7.85
CA GLU A 44 -11.52 40.50 -6.40
C GLU A 44 -11.25 41.79 -5.63
N GLU A 45 -11.84 41.88 -4.44
CA GLU A 45 -11.58 42.91 -3.44
C GLU A 45 -11.88 44.37 -3.87
N ILE A 46 -12.83 44.57 -4.77
CA ILE A 46 -13.14 45.91 -5.27
C ILE A 46 -13.99 46.66 -4.24
N LEU A 47 -13.51 47.82 -3.79
CA LEU A 47 -14.19 48.65 -2.80
C LEU A 47 -15.02 49.75 -3.47
N ILE A 48 -16.34 49.67 -3.38
CA ILE A 48 -17.27 50.55 -4.11
C ILE A 48 -18.33 51.11 -3.16
N ASN A 49 -18.88 52.29 -3.50
CA ASN A 49 -20.06 52.81 -2.81
C ASN A 49 -21.30 52.04 -3.29
N PRO A 50 -22.17 51.56 -2.40
CA PRO A 50 -23.38 50.82 -2.78
C PRO A 50 -24.30 51.58 -3.75
N GLU A 51 -24.28 52.91 -3.72
CA GLU A 51 -25.10 53.79 -4.57
C GLU A 51 -24.67 53.77 -6.04
N ASP A 52 -23.41 53.40 -6.32
CA ASP A 52 -22.87 53.33 -7.67
C ASP A 52 -23.24 52.01 -8.40
N LEU A 53 -23.97 51.11 -7.74
CA LEU A 53 -24.34 49.78 -8.26
C LEU A 53 -25.82 49.74 -8.66
N ILE A 54 -26.08 49.53 -9.94
CA ILE A 54 -27.44 49.38 -10.49
C ILE A 54 -27.72 47.89 -10.64
N ILE A 55 -28.70 47.38 -9.87
CA ILE A 55 -29.11 45.98 -9.93
C ILE A 55 -29.97 45.76 -11.17
N LYS A 56 -29.51 44.92 -12.10
CA LYS A 56 -30.27 44.51 -13.30
C LYS A 56 -31.10 43.28 -13.06
N GLU A 57 -30.52 42.29 -12.39
CA GLU A 57 -31.18 41.04 -12.08
C GLU A 57 -30.90 40.68 -10.62
N VAL A 58 -31.98 40.50 -9.86
CA VAL A 58 -31.89 39.98 -8.50
C VAL A 58 -31.80 38.47 -8.61
N TYR A 59 -30.71 37.89 -8.15
CA TYR A 59 -30.59 36.44 -8.08
C TYR A 59 -31.62 35.89 -7.11
N GLN A 60 -32.64 35.23 -7.66
CA GLN A 60 -33.53 34.37 -6.90
C GLN A 60 -32.99 32.96 -7.07
N PRO A 61 -32.44 32.33 -6.02
CA PRO A 61 -32.04 30.94 -6.15
C PRO A 61 -33.29 30.11 -6.42
N HIS A 62 -33.39 29.56 -7.64
CA HIS A 62 -34.46 28.65 -8.01
C HIS A 62 -34.55 27.53 -6.95
N ARG A 63 -35.76 27.25 -6.46
CA ARG A 63 -36.03 26.24 -5.43
C ARG A 63 -35.40 24.87 -5.76
N GLU A 64 -35.25 24.57 -7.05
CA GLU A 64 -34.61 23.36 -7.55
C GLU A 64 -33.11 23.29 -7.22
N TYR A 65 -32.36 24.40 -7.27
CA TYR A 65 -30.95 24.41 -6.88
C TYR A 65 -30.76 24.19 -5.39
N TRP A 66 -31.71 24.64 -4.56
CA TRP A 66 -31.70 24.32 -3.13
C TRP A 66 -31.97 22.84 -2.89
N HIS A 67 -32.91 22.24 -3.63
CA HIS A 67 -33.13 20.80 -3.56
C HIS A 67 -31.86 20.04 -3.93
N TRP A 68 -31.20 20.37 -5.05
CA TRP A 68 -29.97 19.71 -5.47
C TRP A 68 -28.78 19.98 -4.55
N ALA A 69 -28.65 21.18 -3.99
CA ALA A 69 -27.61 21.48 -3.01
C ALA A 69 -27.82 20.70 -1.70
N ILE A 70 -29.07 20.60 -1.23
CA ILE A 70 -29.43 19.81 -0.05
C ILE A 70 -29.26 18.31 -0.34
N GLU A 71 -29.66 17.81 -1.50
CA GLU A 71 -29.44 16.41 -1.88
C GLU A 71 -27.96 16.09 -2.06
N SER A 72 -27.18 16.99 -2.65
CA SER A 72 -25.72 16.84 -2.74
C SER A 72 -25.09 16.81 -1.34
N TRP A 73 -25.50 17.70 -0.44
CA TRP A 73 -25.08 17.66 0.97
C TRP A 73 -25.56 16.39 1.67
N ARG A 74 -26.81 15.98 1.46
CA ARG A 74 -27.39 14.77 2.06
C ARG A 74 -26.64 13.53 1.59
N ILE A 75 -26.27 13.44 0.32
CA ILE A 75 -25.46 12.35 -0.24
C ILE A 75 -24.03 12.41 0.29
N GLN A 76 -23.43 13.60 0.36
CA GLN A 76 -22.07 13.78 0.87
C GLN A 76 -21.94 13.45 2.36
N TYR A 77 -22.99 13.71 3.14
CA TYR A 77 -23.08 13.43 4.58
C TYR A 77 -23.99 12.23 4.90
N TYR A 78 -24.42 11.47 3.88
CA TYR A 78 -25.19 10.25 4.10
C TYR A 78 -24.27 9.26 4.80
N ASP A 79 -24.80 8.56 5.80
CA ASP A 79 -24.00 7.66 6.60
C ASP A 79 -23.64 6.41 5.77
N PHE A 80 -22.54 6.49 5.02
CA PHE A 80 -21.94 5.39 4.24
C PHE A 80 -21.44 4.24 5.14
N ASN A 81 -21.77 4.24 6.43
CA ASN A 81 -21.45 3.14 7.33
C ASN A 81 -22.13 1.83 6.93
N GLU A 82 -23.27 1.86 6.22
CA GLU A 82 -23.97 0.64 5.79
C GLU A 82 -23.62 0.15 4.38
N GLU A 83 -23.06 1.00 3.51
CA GLU A 83 -22.78 0.64 2.12
C GLU A 83 -21.34 0.17 1.91
N GLN A 84 -21.18 -0.97 1.23
CA GLN A 84 -19.90 -1.52 0.80
C GLN A 84 -19.42 -0.76 -0.45
N LEU A 85 -18.77 0.39 -0.24
CA LEU A 85 -18.42 1.32 -1.33
C LEU A 85 -17.34 0.76 -2.26
N ALA A 86 -16.29 0.16 -1.70
CA ALA A 86 -15.15 -0.27 -2.50
C ALA A 86 -15.53 -1.22 -3.66
N PRO A 87 -16.38 -2.27 -3.46
CA PRO A 87 -16.92 -3.09 -4.54
C PRO A 87 -17.62 -2.33 -5.65
N ILE A 88 -18.41 -1.31 -5.29
CA ILE A 88 -19.26 -0.57 -6.22
C ILE A 88 -18.43 0.35 -7.12
N ILE A 89 -17.42 1.00 -6.53
CA ILE A 89 -16.62 2.03 -7.20
C ILE A 89 -15.30 1.51 -7.79
N SER A 90 -15.05 0.20 -7.72
CA SER A 90 -13.83 -0.44 -8.21
C SER A 90 -14.13 -1.36 -9.39
N ASN A 91 -13.19 -1.43 -10.33
CA ASN A 91 -13.23 -2.32 -11.49
C ASN A 91 -12.58 -3.68 -11.14
N ILE A 92 -13.21 -4.43 -10.25
CA ILE A 92 -12.73 -5.72 -9.75
C ILE A 92 -13.81 -6.79 -9.91
N ASN A 93 -13.37 -8.01 -10.24
CA ASN A 93 -14.20 -9.19 -10.00
C ASN A 93 -13.90 -9.71 -8.59
N ILE A 94 -14.92 -9.77 -7.73
CA ILE A 94 -14.75 -9.97 -6.30
C ILE A 94 -15.22 -11.36 -5.93
N GLU A 95 -14.40 -12.05 -5.15
CA GLU A 95 -14.75 -13.36 -4.61
C GLU A 95 -15.36 -13.21 -3.19
N PRO A 96 -16.30 -14.09 -2.79
CA PRO A 96 -16.97 -13.98 -1.49
C PRO A 96 -16.02 -13.85 -0.30
N TYR A 97 -14.96 -14.66 -0.27
CA TYR A 97 -13.95 -14.63 0.81
C TYR A 97 -13.20 -13.28 0.89
N GLN A 98 -13.15 -12.52 -0.21
CA GLN A 98 -12.51 -11.20 -0.22
C GLN A 98 -13.43 -10.16 0.41
N LEU A 99 -14.73 -10.21 0.12
CA LEU A 99 -15.73 -9.35 0.77
C LEU A 99 -15.78 -9.63 2.27
N GLU A 100 -15.89 -10.91 2.64
CA GLU A 100 -15.88 -11.37 4.03
C GLU A 100 -14.64 -10.84 4.77
N ALA A 101 -13.45 -11.04 4.20
CA ALA A 101 -12.21 -10.54 4.79
C ALA A 101 -12.22 -9.02 5.04
N VAL A 102 -12.74 -8.23 4.10
CA VAL A 102 -12.75 -6.77 4.23
C VAL A 102 -13.80 -6.30 5.23
N TYR A 103 -15.05 -6.71 5.06
CA TYR A 103 -16.19 -6.12 5.78
C TYR A 103 -16.49 -6.79 7.11
N GLU A 104 -16.19 -8.07 7.30
CA GLU A 104 -16.43 -8.76 8.58
C GLU A 104 -15.21 -8.72 9.51
N TYR A 105 -14.00 -8.70 8.94
CA TYR A 105 -12.77 -8.83 9.71
C TYR A 105 -11.95 -7.54 9.78
N ILE A 106 -11.65 -6.89 8.65
CA ILE A 106 -10.66 -5.80 8.61
C ILE A 106 -11.27 -4.44 8.98
N LEU A 107 -12.41 -4.08 8.39
CA LEU A 107 -13.07 -2.78 8.57
C LEU A 107 -13.86 -2.71 9.88
N ARG A 108 -13.14 -2.74 11.00
CA ARG A 108 -13.72 -2.57 12.34
C ARG A 108 -13.64 -1.11 12.80
N PRO A 109 -14.51 -0.67 13.74
CA PRO A 109 -14.42 0.66 14.32
C PRO A 109 -13.04 0.93 14.93
N GLY A 110 -12.48 2.11 14.62
CA GLY A 110 -11.19 2.57 15.14
C GLY A 110 -10.00 2.37 14.18
N PRO A 111 -8.76 2.46 14.69
CA PRO A 111 -7.56 2.27 13.87
C PRO A 111 -7.41 0.82 13.39
N ILE A 112 -7.37 0.63 12.08
CA ILE A 112 -7.22 -0.68 11.43
C ILE A 112 -5.75 -1.08 11.46
N ARG A 113 -5.42 -2.07 12.27
CA ARG A 113 -4.07 -2.64 12.39
C ARG A 113 -4.16 -4.15 12.22
N TYR A 114 -3.92 -4.63 10.99
CA TYR A 114 -4.33 -5.98 10.59
C TYR A 114 -3.27 -6.70 9.75
N LEU A 115 -3.17 -8.02 9.93
CA LEU A 115 -2.30 -8.92 9.17
C LEU A 115 -3.13 -9.78 8.22
N ILE A 116 -2.95 -9.59 6.91
CA ILE A 116 -3.56 -10.42 5.87
C ILE A 116 -2.55 -11.50 5.48
N ALA A 117 -2.79 -12.72 5.98
CA ALA A 117 -1.88 -13.85 5.90
C ALA A 117 -2.31 -14.93 4.88
N HIS A 118 -3.17 -14.60 3.92
CA HIS A 118 -3.69 -15.53 2.91
C HIS A 118 -2.59 -16.10 2.00
N ASP A 119 -2.83 -17.28 1.41
CA ASP A 119 -1.89 -17.93 0.49
C ASP A 119 -1.54 -17.09 -0.76
N PRO A 120 -0.43 -17.42 -1.46
CA PRO A 120 -0.08 -16.75 -2.71
C PRO A 120 -1.15 -16.98 -3.78
N GLY A 121 -1.63 -15.90 -4.39
CA GLY A 121 -2.70 -15.94 -5.40
C GLY A 121 -4.10 -15.66 -4.86
N ALA A 122 -4.30 -15.65 -3.53
CA ALA A 122 -5.59 -15.38 -2.89
C ALA A 122 -6.03 -13.89 -2.94
N GLY A 123 -5.50 -13.08 -3.86
CA GLY A 123 -5.94 -11.70 -4.03
C GLY A 123 -5.63 -10.74 -2.87
N LYS A 124 -4.56 -10.94 -2.08
CA LYS A 124 -4.20 -10.01 -0.97
C LYS A 124 -4.12 -8.53 -1.39
N THR A 125 -3.61 -8.25 -2.59
CA THR A 125 -3.56 -6.90 -3.16
C THR A 125 -4.97 -6.34 -3.43
N ILE A 126 -5.92 -7.18 -3.86
CA ILE A 126 -7.33 -6.78 -4.03
C ILE A 126 -7.95 -6.46 -2.67
N ILE A 127 -7.76 -7.32 -1.67
CA ILE A 127 -8.27 -7.09 -0.30
C ILE A 127 -7.72 -5.78 0.26
N ALA A 128 -6.41 -5.57 0.17
CA ALA A 128 -5.77 -4.33 0.63
C ALA A 128 -6.25 -3.10 -0.15
N GLY A 129 -6.42 -3.23 -1.47
CA GLY A 129 -6.96 -2.18 -2.33
C GLY A 129 -8.41 -1.84 -2.00
N MET A 130 -9.25 -2.82 -1.66
CA MET A 130 -10.63 -2.59 -1.22
C MET A 130 -10.67 -1.83 0.11
N VAL A 131 -9.86 -2.23 1.10
CA VAL A 131 -9.76 -1.49 2.38
C VAL A 131 -9.31 -0.06 2.16
N LEU A 132 -8.29 0.13 1.33
CA LEU A 132 -7.78 1.45 0.95
C LEU A 132 -8.88 2.28 0.29
N LYS A 133 -9.58 1.72 -0.72
CA LYS A 133 -10.59 2.42 -1.50
C LYS A 133 -11.82 2.78 -0.67
N GLU A 134 -12.22 1.90 0.24
CA GLU A 134 -13.30 2.13 1.19
C GLU A 134 -12.99 3.32 2.09
N LEU A 135 -11.80 3.35 2.68
CA LEU A 135 -11.40 4.43 3.59
C LEU A 135 -11.16 5.75 2.85
N GLU A 136 -10.66 5.70 1.61
CA GLU A 136 -10.56 6.88 0.74
C GLU A 136 -11.92 7.45 0.37
N ALA A 137 -12.90 6.59 0.04
CA ALA A 137 -14.26 7.02 -0.29
C ALA A 137 -14.96 7.68 0.91
N LYS A 138 -14.59 7.29 2.14
CA LYS A 138 -15.05 7.91 3.39
C LYS A 138 -14.23 9.13 3.81
N GLU A 139 -13.35 9.63 2.94
CA GLU A 139 -12.43 10.76 3.19
C GLU A 139 -11.54 10.59 4.44
N LEU A 140 -11.30 9.34 4.86
CA LEU A 140 -10.50 9.02 6.06
C LEU A 140 -9.00 8.95 5.78
N LEU A 141 -8.60 8.88 4.51
CA LEU A 141 -7.20 8.77 4.09
C LEU A 141 -6.78 9.95 3.23
N LYS A 142 -5.71 10.64 3.65
CA LYS A 142 -5.02 11.64 2.84
C LYS A 142 -3.57 11.24 2.60
N LYS A 143 -2.86 10.82 3.64
CA LYS A 143 -1.45 10.43 3.56
C LYS A 143 -1.28 8.91 3.58
N ILE A 144 -0.85 8.34 2.46
CA ILE A 144 -0.74 6.89 2.28
C ILE A 144 0.69 6.51 1.91
N LEU A 145 1.21 5.46 2.54
CA LEU A 145 2.51 4.87 2.22
C LEU A 145 2.37 3.37 1.94
N ILE A 146 2.77 2.95 0.75
CA ILE A 146 2.84 1.56 0.35
C ILE A 146 4.31 1.15 0.24
N LEU A 147 4.72 0.20 1.09
CA LEU A 147 6.04 -0.39 1.11
C LEU A 147 6.00 -1.79 0.50
N VAL A 148 6.60 -1.96 -0.67
CA VAL A 148 6.57 -3.23 -1.42
C VAL A 148 7.97 -3.60 -1.92
N PRO A 149 8.31 -4.89 -2.08
CA PRO A 149 9.55 -5.30 -2.73
C PRO A 149 9.74 -4.61 -4.10
N PRO A 150 10.98 -4.27 -4.52
CA PRO A 150 11.22 -3.50 -5.74
C PRO A 150 10.53 -4.03 -7.00
N GLY A 151 10.49 -5.36 -7.17
CA GLY A 151 9.84 -6.01 -8.32
C GLY A 151 8.31 -5.94 -8.32
N LEU A 152 7.69 -5.54 -7.20
CA LEU A 152 6.23 -5.43 -7.07
C LEU A 152 5.71 -3.99 -7.18
N ILE A 153 6.59 -2.97 -7.19
CA ILE A 153 6.18 -1.56 -7.25
C ILE A 153 5.31 -1.28 -8.48
N ALA A 154 5.79 -1.64 -9.67
CA ALA A 154 5.08 -1.39 -10.93
C ALA A 154 3.75 -2.17 -10.97
N LYS A 155 3.74 -3.40 -10.44
CA LYS A 155 2.53 -4.22 -10.32
C LYS A 155 1.49 -3.54 -9.44
N TRP A 156 1.88 -3.03 -8.27
CA TRP A 156 0.98 -2.32 -7.37
C TRP A 156 0.41 -1.05 -8.01
N GLN A 157 1.23 -0.22 -8.66
CA GLN A 157 0.74 0.95 -9.38
C GLN A 157 -0.26 0.56 -10.49
N PHE A 158 0.06 -0.48 -11.26
CA PHE A 158 -0.84 -0.99 -12.29
C PHE A 158 -2.16 -1.51 -11.72
N GLU A 159 -2.13 -2.28 -10.63
CA GLU A 159 -3.35 -2.78 -9.99
C GLU A 159 -4.20 -1.65 -9.41
N LEU A 160 -3.61 -0.66 -8.73
CA LEU A 160 -4.32 0.52 -8.24
C LEU A 160 -4.95 1.34 -9.37
N ALA A 161 -4.21 1.54 -10.46
CA ALA A 161 -4.69 2.23 -11.66
C ALA A 161 -5.85 1.50 -12.35
N SER A 162 -5.65 0.22 -12.66
CA SER A 162 -6.60 -0.56 -13.50
C SER A 162 -7.83 -1.03 -12.75
N LYS A 163 -7.68 -1.34 -11.45
CA LYS A 163 -8.74 -1.97 -10.64
C LYS A 163 -9.43 -1.00 -9.70
N PHE A 164 -8.72 0.02 -9.22
CA PHE A 164 -9.26 0.99 -8.25
C PHE A 164 -9.35 2.41 -8.83
N SER A 165 -9.04 2.56 -10.13
CA SER A 165 -9.05 3.82 -10.87
C SER A 165 -8.21 4.91 -10.21
N ASP A 166 -7.11 4.53 -9.54
CA ASP A 166 -6.24 5.45 -8.82
C ASP A 166 -4.83 5.50 -9.42
N ASN A 167 -4.57 6.59 -10.14
CA ASN A 167 -3.29 6.87 -10.79
C ASN A 167 -2.38 7.82 -9.97
N ASN A 168 -2.79 8.21 -8.76
CA ASN A 168 -2.13 9.27 -7.99
C ASN A 168 -0.94 8.77 -7.15
N TYR A 169 -0.67 7.46 -7.14
CA TYR A 169 0.44 6.87 -6.40
C TYR A 169 1.79 7.20 -7.02
N ARG A 170 2.56 8.07 -6.36
CA ARG A 170 3.91 8.43 -6.80
C ARG A 170 4.93 7.39 -6.37
N ARG A 171 5.65 6.83 -7.34
CA ARG A 171 6.82 5.99 -7.10
C ARG A 171 8.01 6.85 -6.70
N LEU A 172 8.48 6.72 -5.47
CA LEU A 172 9.72 7.37 -5.03
C LEU A 172 10.93 6.51 -5.42
N THR A 173 11.59 6.91 -6.51
CA THR A 173 12.91 6.40 -6.90
C THR A 173 14.02 7.34 -6.44
N LYS A 174 15.28 6.97 -6.71
CA LYS A 174 16.41 7.86 -6.44
C LYS A 174 16.31 9.14 -7.28
N GLU A 175 15.96 9.01 -8.55
CA GLU A 175 15.84 10.12 -9.48
C GLU A 175 14.76 11.10 -9.00
N GLU A 176 13.60 10.57 -8.62
CA GLU A 176 12.50 11.37 -8.09
C GLU A 176 12.86 12.10 -6.79
N TRP A 177 13.57 11.39 -5.91
CA TRP A 177 14.06 11.95 -4.67
C TRP A 177 15.02 13.12 -4.91
N ASP A 178 15.96 12.95 -5.84
CA ASP A 178 16.99 13.93 -6.15
C ASP A 178 16.37 15.18 -6.81
N VAL A 179 15.36 15.02 -7.67
CA VAL A 179 14.60 16.15 -8.25
C VAL A 179 13.93 16.97 -7.16
N LYS A 180 13.15 16.35 -6.28
CA LYS A 180 12.44 17.08 -5.20
C LYS A 180 13.38 17.68 -4.16
N SER A 181 14.48 17.00 -3.88
CA SER A 181 15.50 17.55 -2.97
C SER A 181 16.17 18.80 -3.55
N LYS A 182 16.37 18.89 -4.87
CA LYS A 182 16.87 20.10 -5.55
C LYS A 182 15.87 21.26 -5.49
N GLU A 183 14.57 20.97 -5.47
CA GLU A 183 13.51 21.96 -5.25
C GLU A 183 13.40 22.39 -3.78
N LEU A 184 14.29 21.91 -2.89
CA LEU A 184 14.24 22.12 -1.43
C LEU A 184 12.95 21.57 -0.78
N ILE A 185 12.30 20.61 -1.43
CA ILE A 185 11.09 19.96 -0.93
C ILE A 185 11.47 18.56 -0.41
N ASN A 186 11.07 18.25 0.83
CA ASN A 186 11.24 16.90 1.36
C ASN A 186 10.34 15.91 0.59
N PRO A 187 10.88 14.89 -0.10
CA PRO A 187 10.08 13.98 -0.92
C PRO A 187 9.04 13.16 -0.14
N TRP A 188 9.25 12.96 1.18
CA TRP A 188 8.24 12.36 2.06
C TRP A 188 6.97 13.22 2.15
N MET A 189 7.13 14.54 2.11
CA MET A 189 6.04 15.51 2.25
C MET A 189 5.43 15.88 0.89
N ALA A 190 6.20 15.78 -0.19
CA ALA A 190 5.82 16.22 -1.53
C ALA A 190 4.56 15.55 -2.09
N TYR A 191 4.27 14.30 -1.70
CA TYR A 191 3.19 13.50 -2.29
C TYR A 191 2.28 12.91 -1.23
N GLU A 192 0.97 12.98 -1.43
CA GLU A 192 -0.02 12.39 -0.53
C GLU A 192 0.03 10.86 -0.53
N LYS A 193 0.14 10.26 -1.73
CA LYS A 193 0.17 8.81 -1.93
C LYS A 193 1.54 8.37 -2.47
N ILE A 194 2.28 7.62 -1.66
CA ILE A 194 3.65 7.19 -1.97
C ILE A 194 3.71 5.67 -2.09
N ILE A 195 4.43 5.19 -3.10
CA ILE A 195 4.85 3.79 -3.20
C ILE A 195 6.38 3.70 -3.34
N MET A 196 7.00 2.86 -2.52
CA MET A 196 8.46 2.68 -2.56
C MET A 196 8.89 1.34 -1.98
N SER A 197 10.17 1.00 -2.15
CA SER A 197 10.73 -0.20 -1.51
C SER A 197 11.15 0.08 -0.07
N PRO A 198 11.01 -0.91 0.84
CA PRO A 198 11.57 -0.83 2.20
C PRO A 198 13.07 -0.54 2.21
N TYR A 199 13.82 -1.06 1.24
CA TYR A 199 15.24 -0.79 1.09
C TYR A 199 15.55 0.69 0.82
N PHE A 200 14.78 1.32 -0.06
CA PHE A 200 14.93 2.74 -0.35
C PHE A 200 14.43 3.61 0.81
N ALA A 201 13.30 3.23 1.41
CA ALA A 201 12.74 3.92 2.60
C ALA A 201 13.74 3.94 3.75
N LEU A 202 14.42 2.81 3.99
CA LEU A 202 15.44 2.68 5.01
C LEU A 202 16.58 3.70 4.83
N ARG A 203 17.08 3.84 3.61
CA ARG A 203 18.17 4.79 3.28
C ARG A 203 17.76 6.26 3.41
N LYS A 204 16.46 6.53 3.48
CA LYS A 204 15.87 7.87 3.55
C LYS A 204 15.16 8.13 4.87
N LEU A 205 15.32 7.22 5.85
CA LEU A 205 14.69 7.31 7.15
C LEU A 205 15.17 8.54 7.93
N ASP A 206 16.45 8.90 7.82
CA ASP A 206 17.00 10.09 8.48
C ASP A 206 16.43 11.41 7.94
N HIS A 207 15.83 11.38 6.74
CA HIS A 207 15.17 12.52 6.13
C HIS A 207 13.67 12.56 6.47
N LEU A 208 13.16 11.61 7.24
CA LEU A 208 11.76 11.56 7.61
C LEU A 208 11.45 12.64 8.68
N PRO A 209 10.56 13.60 8.42
CA PRO A 209 10.22 14.62 9.41
C PRO A 209 9.59 14.02 10.66
N GLU A 210 9.91 14.58 11.83
CA GLU A 210 9.32 14.13 13.10
C GLU A 210 7.81 14.36 13.17
N THR A 211 7.31 15.41 12.52
CA THR A 211 5.88 15.73 12.45
C THR A 211 5.10 14.83 11.49
N MET A 212 5.81 14.07 10.65
CA MET A 212 5.20 13.21 9.64
C MET A 212 4.39 12.09 10.29
N LYS A 213 3.15 11.95 9.82
CA LYS A 213 2.22 10.85 10.14
C LYS A 213 1.57 10.34 8.86
N TRP A 214 1.22 9.06 8.85
CA TRP A 214 0.49 8.43 7.77
C TRP A 214 -0.90 8.02 8.25
N ASP A 215 -1.90 8.24 7.41
CA ASP A 215 -3.24 7.73 7.68
C ASP A 215 -3.24 6.22 7.47
N LEU A 216 -2.69 5.74 6.35
CA LEU A 216 -2.55 4.31 6.08
C LEU A 216 -1.13 3.95 5.63
N VAL A 217 -0.59 2.89 6.24
CA VAL A 217 0.61 2.22 5.76
C VAL A 217 0.25 0.80 5.34
N ILE A 218 0.66 0.41 4.14
CA ILE A 218 0.57 -0.98 3.66
C ILE A 218 1.99 -1.51 3.48
N ILE A 219 2.31 -2.65 4.09
CA ILE A 219 3.61 -3.31 3.91
C ILE A 219 3.37 -4.69 3.31
N ASP A 220 3.76 -4.86 2.05
CA ASP A 220 3.66 -6.12 1.35
C ASP A 220 4.90 -6.99 1.59
N GLU A 221 4.69 -8.30 1.64
CA GLU A 221 5.73 -9.30 1.89
C GLU A 221 6.51 -9.02 3.19
N VAL A 222 5.80 -8.63 4.27
CA VAL A 222 6.43 -8.17 5.53
C VAL A 222 7.42 -9.18 6.12
N HIS A 223 7.21 -10.47 5.89
CA HIS A 223 8.10 -11.55 6.34
C HIS A 223 9.54 -11.39 5.83
N LYS A 224 9.77 -10.76 4.68
CA LYS A 224 11.11 -10.53 4.11
C LYS A 224 11.95 -9.54 4.92
N PHE A 225 11.30 -8.70 5.71
CA PHE A 225 11.93 -7.57 6.42
C PHE A 225 11.94 -7.76 7.93
N ASN A 226 11.57 -8.96 8.38
CA ASN A 226 11.22 -9.23 9.75
C ASN A 226 12.26 -10.10 10.49
N ASN A 227 13.48 -10.20 9.95
CA ASN A 227 14.57 -10.88 10.63
C ASN A 227 15.03 -10.04 11.84
N PRO A 228 14.87 -10.50 13.10
CA PRO A 228 15.25 -9.77 14.30
C PRO A 228 16.76 -9.50 14.38
N LYS A 229 17.57 -10.35 13.74
CA LYS A 229 19.03 -10.14 13.65
C LYS A 229 19.36 -8.98 12.71
N ALA A 230 18.50 -8.69 11.73
CA ALA A 230 18.60 -7.53 10.86
C ALA A 230 17.90 -6.32 11.50
N LYS A 231 18.49 -5.80 12.60
CA LYS A 231 17.97 -4.66 13.39
C LYS A 231 17.49 -3.47 12.57
N ILE A 232 18.11 -3.27 11.41
CA ILE A 232 17.91 -2.09 10.57
C ILE A 232 16.49 -2.05 9.96
N TYR A 233 15.98 -3.16 9.41
CA TYR A 233 14.61 -3.19 8.87
C TYR A 233 13.56 -3.15 9.97
N HIS A 234 13.85 -3.79 11.10
CA HIS A 234 12.98 -3.70 12.27
C HIS A 234 12.81 -2.24 12.71
N ASN A 235 13.90 -1.45 12.76
CA ASN A 235 13.83 -0.03 13.11
C ASN A 235 12.97 0.78 12.13
N LEU A 236 13.12 0.54 10.82
CA LEU A 236 12.29 1.18 9.80
C LEU A 236 10.80 0.90 10.03
N ILE A 237 10.42 -0.38 10.10
CA ILE A 237 9.02 -0.78 10.21
C ILE A 237 8.43 -0.30 11.53
N SER A 238 9.15 -0.45 12.65
CA SER A 238 8.71 0.06 13.95
C SER A 238 8.49 1.58 13.93
N THR A 239 9.37 2.33 13.26
CA THR A 239 9.26 3.80 13.18
C THR A 239 8.05 4.22 12.35
N ILE A 240 7.85 3.58 11.20
CA ILE A 240 6.71 3.86 10.32
C ILE A 240 5.40 3.43 10.99
N ALA A 241 5.38 2.24 11.60
CA ALA A 241 4.22 1.72 12.32
C ALA A 241 3.81 2.64 13.49
N ARG A 242 4.75 3.21 14.25
CA ARG A 242 4.43 4.17 15.32
C ARG A 242 3.85 5.49 14.81
N LYS A 243 4.16 5.86 13.57
CA LYS A 243 3.71 7.08 12.90
C LYS A 243 2.49 6.86 12.01
N SER A 244 1.91 5.65 11.99
CA SER A 244 0.73 5.33 11.19
C SER A 244 -0.52 5.16 12.04
N ARG A 245 -1.64 5.73 11.59
CA ARG A 245 -2.96 5.49 12.19
C ARG A 245 -3.41 4.07 11.87
N HIS A 246 -3.55 3.77 10.58
CA HIS A 246 -3.88 2.46 10.04
C HIS A 246 -2.60 1.74 9.54
N LEU A 247 -2.53 0.42 9.72
CA LEU A 247 -1.42 -0.42 9.30
C LEU A 247 -1.94 -1.75 8.77
N LEU A 248 -1.71 -2.02 7.49
CA LEU A 248 -1.99 -3.31 6.87
C LEU A 248 -0.68 -4.01 6.54
N LEU A 249 -0.50 -5.21 7.10
CA LEU A 249 0.64 -6.06 6.82
C LEU A 249 0.18 -7.22 5.94
N LEU A 250 0.87 -7.47 4.84
CA LEU A 250 0.53 -8.54 3.91
C LEU A 250 1.66 -9.56 3.87
N THR A 251 1.30 -10.84 3.94
CA THR A 251 2.26 -11.93 3.79
C THR A 251 1.54 -13.21 3.38
N ALA A 252 2.18 -14.08 2.61
CA ALA A 252 1.67 -15.44 2.43
C ALA A 252 2.14 -16.40 3.54
N THR A 253 3.30 -16.09 4.12
CA THR A 253 4.02 -16.93 5.06
C THR A 253 4.30 -16.12 6.31
N PRO A 254 3.34 -16.00 7.23
CA PRO A 254 3.53 -15.24 8.48
C PRO A 254 4.56 -15.90 9.40
N HIS A 255 4.76 -17.22 9.25
CA HIS A 255 5.74 -18.00 9.99
C HIS A 255 6.69 -18.69 9.01
N ASP A 256 7.99 -18.52 9.20
CA ASP A 256 9.07 -19.11 8.39
C ASP A 256 9.78 -20.27 9.10
N GLY A 257 9.24 -20.72 10.23
CA GLY A 257 9.89 -21.69 11.12
C GLY A 257 10.43 -21.05 12.40
N HIS A 258 10.50 -19.72 12.48
CA HIS A 258 10.96 -19.00 13.65
C HIS A 258 9.82 -18.22 14.34
N GLN A 259 9.41 -18.67 15.53
CA GLN A 259 8.33 -18.06 16.30
C GLN A 259 8.60 -16.57 16.61
N GLU A 260 9.84 -16.20 16.91
CA GLU A 260 10.24 -14.80 17.16
C GLU A 260 9.99 -13.87 15.98
N HIS A 261 10.10 -14.38 14.75
CA HIS A 261 9.80 -13.60 13.56
C HIS A 261 8.29 -13.30 13.58
N PHE A 262 7.45 -14.32 13.69
CA PHE A 262 6.01 -14.12 13.75
C PHE A 262 5.60 -13.12 14.86
N LEU A 263 6.13 -13.28 16.07
CA LEU A 263 5.87 -12.36 17.19
C LEU A 263 6.28 -10.92 16.88
N THR A 264 7.37 -10.71 16.15
CA THR A 264 7.82 -9.38 15.73
C THR A 264 6.81 -8.70 14.79
N ILE A 265 6.19 -9.46 13.86
CA ILE A 265 5.12 -8.94 12.99
C ILE A 265 3.92 -8.49 13.83
N ILE A 266 3.50 -9.32 14.78
CA ILE A 266 2.37 -9.00 15.65
C ILE A 266 2.66 -7.78 16.52
N ARG A 267 3.90 -7.62 17.01
CA ARG A 267 4.33 -6.44 17.77
C ARG A 267 4.28 -5.13 16.97
N TYR A 268 4.35 -5.18 15.64
CA TYR A 268 4.12 -3.98 14.82
C TYR A 268 2.66 -3.53 14.83
N LEU A 269 1.73 -4.49 14.90
CA LEU A 269 0.31 -4.22 14.99
C LEU A 269 -0.07 -3.77 16.40
N ILE A 270 0.26 -4.57 17.41
CA ILE A 270 -0.02 -4.29 18.82
C ILE A 270 1.31 -4.12 19.57
N PRO A 271 1.74 -2.87 19.84
CA PRO A 271 2.92 -2.63 20.65
C PRO A 271 2.77 -3.28 22.03
N ASN A 272 3.86 -3.87 22.55
CA ASN A 272 3.94 -4.49 23.88
C ASN A 272 3.07 -5.75 24.09
N ILE A 273 2.54 -6.36 23.03
CA ILE A 273 1.83 -7.63 23.17
C ILE A 273 2.78 -8.75 23.60
N SER A 274 2.38 -9.50 24.63
CA SER A 274 3.00 -10.75 25.03
C SER A 274 2.00 -11.86 24.71
N LEU A 275 2.23 -12.55 23.59
CA LEU A 275 1.39 -13.68 23.19
C LEU A 275 1.87 -14.95 23.90
N ASN A 276 0.96 -15.63 24.57
CA ASN A 276 1.12 -17.02 24.98
C ASN A 276 0.56 -17.94 23.88
N GLN A 277 0.89 -19.24 23.92
CA GLN A 277 0.48 -20.21 22.88
C GLN A 277 -1.06 -20.37 22.74
N ASN A 278 -1.86 -19.86 23.67
CA ASN A 278 -3.31 -20.00 23.71
C ASN A 278 -4.10 -18.75 23.27
N ASP A 279 -3.44 -17.68 22.80
CA ASP A 279 -4.13 -16.41 22.48
C ASP A 279 -4.75 -16.41 21.06
N SER A 280 -5.48 -17.48 20.72
CA SER A 280 -6.13 -17.64 19.41
C SER A 280 -7.18 -16.56 19.14
N GLU A 281 -7.92 -16.12 20.18
CA GLU A 281 -8.91 -15.05 20.05
C GLU A 281 -8.25 -13.71 19.68
N THR A 282 -7.18 -13.35 20.38
CA THR A 282 -6.42 -12.12 20.09
C THR A 282 -5.88 -12.15 18.68
N LEU A 283 -5.30 -13.28 18.25
CA LEU A 283 -4.81 -13.44 16.87
C LEU A 283 -5.94 -13.33 15.84
N GLY A 284 -7.11 -13.94 16.07
CA GLY A 284 -8.26 -13.82 15.18
C GLY A 284 -8.81 -12.39 15.06
N SER A 285 -8.58 -11.55 16.07
CA SER A 285 -8.99 -10.14 16.04
C SER A 285 -8.09 -9.24 15.19
N ILE A 286 -6.85 -9.66 14.89
CA ILE A 286 -5.86 -8.86 14.16
C ILE A 286 -5.28 -9.55 12.93
N MET A 287 -5.61 -10.81 12.67
CA MET A 287 -5.08 -11.60 11.57
C MET A 287 -6.17 -12.44 10.92
N ILE A 288 -6.16 -12.47 9.59
CA ILE A 288 -6.92 -13.41 8.79
C ILE A 288 -5.99 -14.24 7.92
N ARG A 289 -6.22 -15.56 7.88
CA ARG A 289 -5.49 -16.51 7.05
C ARG A 289 -6.48 -17.45 6.40
N ARG A 290 -6.43 -17.52 5.07
CA ARG A 290 -7.14 -18.49 4.24
C ARG A 290 -6.14 -19.26 3.39
N THR A 291 -6.24 -20.58 3.35
CA THR A 291 -5.42 -21.42 2.45
C THR A 291 -6.12 -21.59 1.11
N LYS A 292 -5.40 -22.02 0.05
CA LYS A 292 -5.99 -22.20 -1.28
C LYS A 292 -7.18 -23.16 -1.31
N GLU A 293 -7.17 -24.16 -0.44
CA GLU A 293 -8.22 -25.17 -0.32
C GLU A 293 -9.50 -24.63 0.32
N GLU A 294 -9.42 -23.50 1.03
CA GLU A 294 -10.55 -22.83 1.69
C GLU A 294 -11.20 -21.76 0.79
N LEU A 295 -10.68 -21.56 -0.43
CA LEU A 295 -11.15 -20.51 -1.34
C LEU A 295 -12.16 -21.09 -2.32
N PHE A 296 -13.39 -20.59 -2.23
CA PHE A 296 -14.51 -20.97 -3.08
C PHE A 296 -15.08 -19.75 -3.79
N HIS A 297 -15.54 -19.99 -5.02
CA HIS A 297 -16.36 -19.06 -5.78
C HIS A 297 -17.76 -18.95 -5.16
N ALA A 298 -18.54 -17.97 -5.61
CA ALA A 298 -19.92 -17.78 -5.14
C ALA A 298 -20.84 -18.98 -5.43
N ASP A 299 -20.54 -19.78 -6.46
CA ASP A 299 -21.27 -21.00 -6.81
C ASP A 299 -20.85 -22.24 -6.00
N GLY A 300 -19.89 -22.08 -5.09
CA GLY A 300 -19.34 -23.16 -4.25
C GLY A 300 -18.26 -24.00 -4.94
N SER A 301 -17.84 -23.68 -6.15
CA SER A 301 -16.70 -24.34 -6.81
C SER A 301 -15.36 -23.85 -6.26
N PRO A 302 -14.31 -24.70 -6.17
CA PRO A 302 -13.03 -24.30 -5.61
C PRO A 302 -12.27 -23.36 -6.56
N VAL A 303 -11.75 -22.25 -6.02
CA VAL A 303 -10.94 -21.28 -6.79
C VAL A 303 -9.66 -21.91 -7.31
N PHE A 304 -9.08 -22.83 -6.53
CA PHE A 304 -7.87 -23.56 -6.89
C PHE A 304 -8.14 -25.05 -6.97
N LEU A 305 -7.69 -25.69 -8.04
CA LEU A 305 -7.77 -27.13 -8.17
C LEU A 305 -6.92 -27.84 -7.09
N PRO A 306 -7.42 -28.94 -6.50
CA PRO A 306 -6.73 -29.64 -5.44
C PRO A 306 -5.42 -30.25 -5.95
N ARG A 307 -4.33 -30.00 -5.22
CA ARG A 307 -3.00 -30.50 -5.56
C ARG A 307 -2.84 -31.96 -5.11
N LYS A 308 -2.62 -32.87 -6.06
CA LYS A 308 -2.24 -34.27 -5.79
C LYS A 308 -0.73 -34.44 -5.92
N VAL A 309 -0.03 -34.61 -4.79
CA VAL A 309 1.41 -34.86 -4.77
C VAL A 309 1.68 -36.35 -4.69
N LYS A 310 2.48 -36.89 -5.62
CA LYS A 310 2.98 -38.27 -5.58
C LYS A 310 4.50 -38.24 -5.44
N SER A 311 5.00 -38.62 -4.27
CA SER A 311 6.42 -38.81 -4.05
C SER A 311 6.86 -40.13 -4.69
N GLN A 312 7.85 -40.08 -5.58
CA GLN A 312 8.52 -41.26 -6.09
C GLN A 312 9.90 -41.34 -5.46
N TYR A 313 10.16 -42.46 -4.80
CA TYR A 313 11.47 -42.76 -4.24
C TYR A 313 12.22 -43.60 -5.26
N LEU A 314 13.43 -43.15 -5.61
CA LEU A 314 14.35 -43.89 -6.47
C LEU A 314 15.47 -44.44 -5.59
N GLU A 315 15.75 -45.74 -5.71
CA GLU A 315 16.92 -46.32 -5.09
C GLU A 315 18.17 -45.94 -5.89
N MET A 316 19.22 -45.51 -5.18
CA MET A 316 20.52 -45.25 -5.81
C MET A 316 21.13 -46.58 -6.25
N LYS A 317 21.68 -46.61 -7.46
CA LYS A 317 22.48 -47.76 -7.90
C LYS A 317 23.74 -47.88 -7.03
N PHE A 318 24.33 -49.07 -7.00
CA PHE A 318 25.55 -49.34 -6.23
C PHE A 318 26.68 -48.34 -6.55
N ASP A 319 26.92 -48.09 -7.84
CA ASP A 319 27.97 -47.16 -8.30
C ASP A 319 27.69 -45.71 -7.87
N GLU A 320 26.42 -45.27 -7.94
CA GLU A 320 26.01 -43.92 -7.53
C GLU A 320 26.17 -43.74 -6.01
N SER A 321 25.82 -44.75 -5.23
CA SER A 321 26.01 -44.76 -3.78
C SER A 321 27.49 -44.68 -3.41
N LEU A 322 28.36 -45.37 -4.15
CA LEU A 322 29.81 -45.31 -3.96
C LEU A 322 30.36 -43.91 -4.26
N ILE A 323 29.94 -43.30 -5.38
CA ILE A 323 30.32 -41.92 -5.75
C ILE A 323 29.84 -40.94 -4.68
N TYR A 324 28.61 -41.09 -4.20
CA TYR A 324 28.05 -40.24 -3.15
C TYR A 324 28.84 -40.33 -1.85
N LYS A 325 29.21 -41.55 -1.43
CA LYS A 325 30.03 -41.79 -0.24
C LYS A 325 31.41 -41.17 -0.38
N ASN A 326 32.05 -41.33 -1.55
CA ASN A 326 33.36 -40.74 -1.84
C ASN A 326 33.30 -39.21 -1.85
N LEU A 327 32.26 -38.63 -2.45
CA LEU A 327 32.03 -37.19 -2.46
C LEU A 327 31.86 -36.64 -1.04
N LYS A 328 31.07 -37.33 -0.20
CA LYS A 328 30.87 -36.94 1.21
C LYS A 328 32.19 -36.96 1.97
N ASN A 329 32.98 -38.02 1.83
CA ASN A 329 34.30 -38.14 2.46
C ASN A 329 35.26 -37.04 1.98
N PHE A 330 35.29 -36.74 0.68
CA PHE A 330 36.08 -35.65 0.11
C PHE A 330 35.71 -34.30 0.72
N ILE A 331 34.42 -33.98 0.80
CA ILE A 331 33.95 -32.71 1.37
C ILE A 331 34.34 -32.59 2.83
N ASP A 332 34.11 -33.66 3.61
CA ASP A 332 34.37 -33.66 5.05
C ASP A 332 35.89 -33.58 5.32
N GLN A 333 36.75 -34.18 4.49
CA GLN A 333 38.22 -34.05 4.62
C GLN A 333 38.75 -32.67 4.23
N VAL A 334 38.35 -32.14 3.07
CA VAL A 334 38.93 -30.91 2.49
C VAL A 334 38.38 -29.64 3.12
N PHE A 335 37.14 -29.65 3.61
CA PHE A 335 36.47 -28.44 4.09
C PHE A 335 36.07 -28.50 5.57
N SER A 336 36.53 -29.49 6.34
CA SER A 336 36.25 -29.66 7.78
C SER A 336 36.36 -28.38 8.60
N THR A 337 37.38 -27.56 8.34
CA THR A 337 37.67 -26.31 9.07
C THR A 337 37.00 -25.07 8.48
N ASN A 338 36.29 -25.21 7.35
CA ASN A 338 35.69 -24.08 6.66
C ASN A 338 34.34 -23.73 7.31
N LYS A 339 34.18 -22.47 7.75
CA LYS A 339 32.91 -21.95 8.30
C LYS A 339 31.72 -22.10 7.34
N ALA A 340 31.97 -22.26 6.03
CA ALA A 340 30.96 -22.47 5.00
C ALA A 340 30.79 -23.94 4.57
N ILE A 341 31.28 -24.93 5.33
CA ILE A 341 31.23 -26.35 4.96
C ILE A 341 29.81 -26.83 4.59
N HIS A 342 28.78 -26.38 5.31
CA HIS A 342 27.39 -26.74 5.01
C HIS A 342 26.92 -26.24 3.65
N LEU A 343 27.32 -25.02 3.26
CA LEU A 343 26.99 -24.46 1.96
C LEU A 343 27.69 -25.24 0.84
N ILE A 344 28.97 -25.57 1.04
CA ILE A 344 29.77 -26.34 0.09
C ILE A 344 29.17 -27.74 -0.10
N LYS A 345 28.83 -28.41 1.01
CA LYS A 345 28.18 -29.72 1.00
C LYS A 345 26.87 -29.69 0.23
N MET A 346 26.03 -28.70 0.49
CA MET A 346 24.77 -28.50 -0.23
C MET A 346 24.98 -28.28 -1.73
N VAL A 347 25.99 -27.50 -2.15
CA VAL A 347 26.28 -27.27 -3.58
C VAL A 347 26.68 -28.57 -4.28
N TYR A 348 27.63 -29.31 -3.72
CA TYR A 348 28.08 -30.58 -4.31
C TYR A 348 26.97 -31.64 -4.32
N GLN A 349 26.20 -31.75 -3.24
CA GLN A 349 25.05 -32.66 -3.19
C GLN A 349 23.99 -32.27 -4.22
N ARG A 350 23.68 -30.98 -4.38
CA ARG A 350 22.71 -30.51 -5.39
C ARG A 350 23.21 -30.79 -6.82
N ARG A 351 24.51 -30.69 -7.08
CA ARG A 351 25.10 -31.06 -8.37
C ARG A 351 24.99 -32.56 -8.63
N PHE A 352 25.33 -33.40 -7.64
CA PHE A 352 25.16 -34.85 -7.71
C PHE A 352 23.71 -35.27 -7.97
N SER A 353 22.76 -34.70 -7.21
CA SER A 353 21.33 -34.98 -7.39
C SER A 353 20.76 -34.49 -8.72
N SER A 354 21.45 -33.56 -9.40
CA SER A 354 21.06 -33.10 -10.73
C SER A 354 21.54 -34.06 -11.82
N SER A 355 22.83 -34.39 -11.86
CA SER A 355 23.40 -35.43 -12.72
C SER A 355 24.87 -35.71 -12.37
N LEU A 356 25.35 -36.91 -12.69
CA LEU A 356 26.78 -37.25 -12.58
C LEU A 356 27.66 -36.35 -13.46
N ALA A 357 27.18 -35.94 -14.64
CA ALA A 357 27.88 -35.01 -15.52
C ALA A 357 28.06 -33.63 -14.87
N ALA A 358 27.02 -33.12 -14.20
CA ALA A 358 27.09 -31.83 -13.49
C ALA A 358 28.07 -31.88 -12.30
N LEU A 359 28.13 -33.01 -11.59
CA LEU A 359 29.13 -33.22 -10.55
C LEU A 359 30.55 -33.26 -11.15
N LYS A 360 30.75 -34.02 -12.24
CA LYS A 360 32.04 -34.13 -12.93
C LYS A 360 32.56 -32.75 -13.35
N GLU A 361 31.75 -31.96 -14.05
CA GLU A 361 32.12 -30.60 -14.49
C GLU A 361 32.50 -29.71 -13.30
N THR A 362 31.78 -29.82 -12.18
CA THR A 362 32.08 -29.05 -10.96
C THR A 362 33.43 -29.46 -10.35
N LEU A 363 33.77 -30.75 -10.37
CA LEU A 363 35.05 -31.26 -9.88
C LEU A 363 36.21 -30.90 -10.82
N GLU A 364 36.00 -30.97 -12.14
CA GLU A 364 36.99 -30.60 -13.16
C GLU A 364 37.36 -29.12 -13.07
N LYS A 365 36.38 -28.21 -13.01
CA LYS A 365 36.63 -26.77 -12.83
C LYS A 365 37.39 -26.47 -11.54
N ARG A 366 37.10 -27.22 -10.46
CA ARG A 366 37.84 -27.06 -9.21
C ARG A 366 39.28 -27.58 -9.33
N LEU A 367 39.48 -28.70 -10.02
CA LEU A 367 40.81 -29.24 -10.27
C LEU A 367 41.64 -28.27 -11.11
N GLU A 368 41.07 -27.68 -12.15
CA GLU A 368 41.70 -26.66 -12.99
C GLU A 368 42.12 -25.44 -12.16
N PHE A 369 41.20 -24.88 -11.36
CA PHE A 369 41.52 -23.77 -10.44
C PHE A 369 42.64 -24.10 -9.44
N LEU A 370 42.71 -25.34 -8.94
CA LEU A 370 43.79 -25.76 -8.04
C LEU A 370 45.13 -25.92 -8.76
N ARG A 371 45.11 -26.34 -10.03
CA ARG A 371 46.31 -26.45 -10.89
C ARG A 371 46.86 -25.08 -11.28
N GLU A 372 46.01 -24.09 -11.52
CA GLU A 372 46.44 -22.71 -11.80
C GLU A 372 47.06 -22.00 -10.58
N LYS A 373 46.76 -22.49 -9.37
CA LYS A 373 47.29 -21.94 -8.11
C LYS A 373 48.52 -22.65 -7.56
N ALA A 374 48.84 -23.82 -8.09
CA ALA A 374 50.03 -24.59 -7.75
C ALA A 374 51.19 -24.20 -8.67
#